data_AF-K7KK60-F1
#
_entry.id   AF-K7KK60-F1
#
_cell.length_a   1.000
_cell.length_b   1.000
_cell.length_c   1.000
_cell.angle_alpha   90.00
_cell.angle_beta   90.00
_cell.angle_gamma   90.00
#
_symmetry.space_group_name_H-M   'P 1'
#
loop_
_entity.id
_entity.type
_entity.pdbx_description
1 polymer ?
#
loop_
_entity_poly.entity_id
_entity_poly.type
_entity_poly.pdbx_seq_one_letter_code
_entity_poly.pdbx_strand_id
1 'polypeptide(L)'
;MQDDAATTTMIAAAIADGVTIAESQSISKLLPSLVSSAQSLACPSISNFPVAAVELGTSGHIFVGVNMEFPSLPFHHTIHAEQFLLTNMANNVETHLDSFAVSAAPCGHCRQFLQELRDAPDIQILITSHKNPHFSPLSHFLFHHFGPHDLFPKTVPLLLEPRHNALSLPQNDHFNVLAKEFEILS
;
A
#
# COMPACT_ATOMS: atom_id res chain seq x y z
N MET A 1 -7.71 6.47 30.56
CA MET A 1 -6.98 5.84 29.45
C MET A 1 -7.96 5.72 28.32
N GLN A 2 -7.85 6.60 27.33
CA GLN A 2 -8.38 6.30 26.01
C GLN A 2 -7.57 5.10 25.52
N ASP A 3 -8.26 4.06 25.04
CA ASP A 3 -7.61 3.01 24.26
C ASP A 3 -6.88 3.71 23.11
N ASP A 4 -5.55 3.73 23.17
CA ASP A 4 -4.72 3.74 21.97
C ASP A 4 -4.95 2.38 21.31
N ALA A 5 -6.12 2.21 20.69
CA ALA A 5 -6.28 1.20 19.66
C ALA A 5 -5.31 1.62 18.56
N ALA A 6 -4.09 1.06 18.59
CA ALA A 6 -3.05 1.31 17.61
C ALA A 6 -3.71 1.31 16.24
N THR A 7 -3.80 2.49 15.62
CA THR A 7 -4.57 2.66 14.39
C THR A 7 -3.94 1.78 13.34
N THR A 8 -4.55 0.62 13.12
CA THR A 8 -3.94 -0.43 12.31
C THR A 8 -4.22 -0.10 10.86
N THR A 9 -3.16 0.08 10.07
CA THR A 9 -3.26 0.31 8.63
C THR A 9 -3.55 -0.98 7.85
N MET A 10 -3.78 -2.09 8.56
CA MET A 10 -4.20 -3.37 8.02
C MET A 10 -5.43 -3.86 8.79
N ILE A 11 -6.48 -4.25 8.09
CA ILE A 11 -7.65 -4.92 8.68
C ILE A 11 -7.57 -6.39 8.28
N ALA A 12 -7.50 -7.28 9.28
CA ALA A 12 -7.40 -8.72 9.05
C ALA A 12 -8.65 -9.28 8.34
N ALA A 13 -8.48 -10.38 7.60
CA ALA A 13 -9.49 -10.93 6.69
C ALA A 13 -10.78 -11.29 7.42
N ALA A 14 -10.67 -11.90 8.58
CA ALA A 14 -11.82 -12.26 9.41
C ALA A 14 -12.69 -11.03 9.79
N ILE A 15 -12.07 -9.86 9.95
CA ILE A 15 -12.77 -8.60 10.23
C ILE A 15 -13.33 -8.01 8.93
N ALA A 16 -12.53 -8.03 7.84
CA ALA A 16 -12.96 -7.55 6.52
C ALA A 16 -14.20 -8.30 6.00
N ASP A 17 -14.26 -9.62 6.17
CA ASP A 17 -15.41 -10.45 5.85
C ASP A 17 -16.64 -10.05 6.67
N GLY A 18 -16.45 -9.81 7.97
CA GLY A 18 -17.51 -9.30 8.84
C GLY A 18 -18.08 -7.96 8.37
N VAL A 19 -17.22 -7.04 7.92
CA VAL A 19 -17.63 -5.71 7.41
C VAL A 19 -18.37 -5.84 6.08
N THR A 20 -17.87 -6.63 5.13
CA THR A 20 -18.54 -6.83 3.83
C THR A 20 -19.93 -7.44 4.00
N ILE A 21 -20.07 -8.42 4.90
CA ILE A 21 -21.35 -9.07 5.23
C ILE A 21 -22.29 -8.09 5.94
N ALA A 22 -21.81 -7.40 6.98
CA ALA A 22 -22.62 -6.48 7.78
C ALA A 22 -23.16 -5.31 6.94
N GLU A 23 -22.36 -4.78 6.02
CA GLU A 23 -22.76 -3.66 5.18
C GLU A 23 -23.47 -4.11 3.87
N SER A 24 -23.42 -5.41 3.53
CA SER A 24 -23.93 -5.94 2.26
C SER A 24 -23.44 -5.13 1.04
N GLN A 25 -22.22 -4.61 1.12
CA GLN A 25 -21.64 -3.75 0.10
C GLN A 25 -20.79 -4.56 -0.86
N SER A 26 -20.92 -4.28 -2.16
CA SER A 26 -19.92 -4.71 -3.14
C SER A 26 -18.58 -4.04 -2.85
N ILE A 27 -17.48 -4.69 -3.21
CA ILE A 27 -16.11 -4.14 -3.13
C ILE A 27 -16.03 -2.73 -3.74
N SER A 28 -16.78 -2.50 -4.82
CA SER A 28 -16.89 -1.20 -5.51
C SER A 28 -17.50 -0.07 -4.67
N LYS A 29 -18.17 -0.35 -3.55
CA LYS A 29 -18.67 0.64 -2.59
C LYS A 29 -17.84 0.68 -1.30
N LEU A 30 -17.40 -0.49 -0.84
CA LEU A 30 -16.60 -0.63 0.38
C LEU A 30 -15.27 0.14 0.27
N LEU A 31 -14.48 -0.11 -0.79
CA LEU A 31 -13.17 0.53 -0.92
C LEU A 31 -13.25 2.07 -0.95
N PRO A 32 -14.17 2.71 -1.73
CA PRO A 32 -14.36 4.16 -1.66
C PRO A 32 -14.71 4.72 -0.27
N SER A 33 -15.54 3.99 0.48
CA SER A 33 -15.90 4.39 1.85
C SER A 33 -14.68 4.37 2.76
N LEU A 34 -13.90 3.29 2.70
CA LEU A 34 -12.66 3.15 3.47
C LEU A 34 -11.61 4.19 3.09
N VAL A 35 -11.45 4.51 1.80
CA VAL A 35 -10.57 5.59 1.34
C VAL A 35 -10.94 6.92 2.01
N SER A 36 -12.23 7.26 2.04
CA SER A 36 -12.70 8.52 2.64
C SER A 36 -12.40 8.58 4.14
N SER A 37 -12.62 7.49 4.86
CA SER A 37 -12.29 7.37 6.29
C SER A 37 -10.78 7.44 6.55
N ALA A 38 -9.99 6.77 5.72
CA ALA A 38 -8.53 6.68 5.86
C ALA A 38 -7.80 8.01 5.61
N GLN A 39 -8.39 8.97 4.88
CA GLN A 39 -7.80 10.30 4.69
C GLN A 39 -7.49 11.03 6.00
N SER A 40 -8.21 10.72 7.09
CA SER A 40 -7.95 11.28 8.42
C SER A 40 -6.61 10.85 9.03
N LEU A 41 -6.00 9.76 8.52
CA LEU A 41 -4.72 9.24 8.99
C LEU A 41 -3.53 9.86 8.26
N ALA A 42 -3.77 10.62 7.20
CA ALA A 42 -2.72 11.28 6.43
C ALA A 42 -1.98 12.34 7.26
N CYS A 43 -0.68 12.50 6.98
CA CYS A 43 0.18 13.49 7.61
C CYS A 43 0.70 14.56 6.62
N PRO A 44 -0.17 15.31 5.90
CA PRO A 44 0.24 16.27 4.87
C PRO A 44 0.58 17.64 5.46
N SER A 45 1.61 17.70 6.29
CA SER A 45 2.01 18.89 7.06
C SER A 45 2.40 20.13 6.22
N ILE A 46 2.62 19.98 4.92
CA ILE A 46 3.01 21.06 3.99
C ILE A 46 1.83 21.42 3.08
N SER A 47 1.23 20.43 2.42
CA SER A 47 0.19 20.66 1.41
C SER A 47 -1.22 20.83 2.01
N ASN A 48 -1.44 20.32 3.22
CA ASN A 48 -2.77 20.12 3.81
C ASN A 48 -3.73 19.34 2.89
N PHE A 49 -3.19 18.48 2.02
CA PHE A 49 -3.95 17.67 1.07
C PHE A 49 -3.90 16.19 1.47
N PRO A 50 -4.91 15.69 2.20
CA PRO A 50 -4.91 14.30 2.66
C PRO A 50 -5.23 13.34 1.51
N VAL A 51 -4.36 12.37 1.28
CA VAL A 51 -4.52 11.32 0.28
C VAL A 51 -4.50 9.97 0.98
N ALA A 52 -5.43 9.10 0.61
CA ALA A 52 -5.47 7.73 1.07
C ALA A 52 -5.66 6.78 -0.12
N ALA A 53 -5.05 5.60 -0.01
CA ALA A 53 -5.20 4.47 -0.91
C ALA A 53 -5.58 3.24 -0.09
N VAL A 54 -6.51 2.44 -0.59
CA VAL A 54 -7.01 1.24 0.10
C VAL A 54 -7.14 0.10 -0.88
N GLU A 55 -6.72 -1.08 -0.46
CA GLU A 55 -6.79 -2.31 -1.21
C GLU A 55 -7.40 -3.44 -0.37
N LEU A 56 -8.08 -4.38 -1.05
CA LEU A 56 -8.45 -5.68 -0.51
C LEU A 56 -7.55 -6.72 -1.17
N GLY A 57 -6.60 -7.25 -0.40
CA GLY A 57 -5.58 -8.19 -0.84
C GLY A 57 -6.13 -9.57 -1.14
N THR A 58 -5.33 -10.35 -1.85
CA THR A 58 -5.67 -11.75 -2.18
C THR A 58 -5.75 -12.63 -0.93
N SER A 59 -5.07 -12.23 0.15
CA SER A 59 -5.21 -12.82 1.49
C SER A 59 -6.56 -12.55 2.16
N GLY A 60 -7.36 -11.63 1.62
CA GLY A 60 -8.58 -11.09 2.26
C GLY A 60 -8.31 -9.95 3.23
N HIS A 61 -7.05 -9.59 3.50
CA HIS A 61 -6.71 -8.42 4.31
C HIS A 61 -7.02 -7.13 3.56
N ILE A 62 -7.42 -6.09 4.29
CA ILE A 62 -7.50 -4.74 3.73
C ILE A 62 -6.26 -3.97 4.13
N PHE A 63 -5.56 -3.39 3.17
CA PHE A 63 -4.40 -2.55 3.41
C PHE A 63 -4.72 -1.09 3.13
N VAL A 64 -4.22 -0.22 4.00
CA VAL A 64 -4.38 1.23 3.91
C VAL A 64 -3.00 1.87 3.69
N GLY A 65 -2.95 2.84 2.80
CA GLY A 65 -1.84 3.76 2.63
C GLY A 65 -2.28 5.20 2.69
N VAL A 66 -1.44 6.06 3.25
CA VAL A 66 -1.69 7.50 3.36
C VAL A 66 -0.44 8.31 3.03
N ASN A 67 -0.61 9.54 2.57
CA ASN A 67 0.54 10.41 2.32
C ASN A 67 1.14 10.96 3.63
N MET A 68 2.47 11.06 3.64
CA MET A 68 3.25 11.61 4.75
C MET A 68 4.24 12.64 4.21
N GLU A 69 4.21 13.83 4.79
CA GLU A 69 5.08 14.94 4.43
C GLU A 69 5.93 15.36 5.63
N PHE A 70 7.20 15.65 5.37
CA PHE A 70 8.19 15.94 6.39
C PHE A 70 8.66 17.40 6.26
N PRO A 71 8.24 18.31 7.17
CA PRO A 71 8.67 19.69 7.14
C PRO A 71 10.20 19.78 7.24
N SER A 72 10.78 20.78 6.56
CA SER A 72 12.22 21.03 6.54
C SER A 72 13.08 19.97 5.83
N LEU A 73 12.49 18.92 5.25
CA LEU A 73 13.18 18.00 4.34
C LEU A 73 12.86 18.34 2.87
N PRO A 74 13.77 18.06 1.93
CA PRO A 74 13.45 18.14 0.51
C PRO A 74 12.29 17.19 0.13
N PHE A 75 11.46 17.60 -0.84
CA PHE A 75 10.24 16.87 -1.22
C PHE A 75 10.43 15.44 -1.68
N HIS A 76 11.64 15.03 -2.06
CA HIS A 76 11.91 13.63 -2.40
C HIS A 76 11.90 12.69 -1.18
N HIS A 77 11.74 13.21 0.04
CA HIS A 77 11.46 12.40 1.24
C HIS A 77 9.96 12.18 1.47
N THR A 78 9.07 12.89 0.77
CA THR A 78 7.62 12.69 0.89
C THR A 78 7.25 11.27 0.49
N ILE A 79 6.37 10.65 1.27
CA ILE A 79 5.79 9.34 0.96
C ILE A 79 4.37 9.57 0.46
N HIS A 80 4.07 9.09 -0.74
CA HIS A 80 2.71 9.13 -1.28
C HIS A 80 1.87 7.96 -0.75
N ALA A 81 0.54 8.10 -0.80
CA ALA A 81 -0.38 7.08 -0.29
C ALA A 81 -0.19 5.72 -0.98
N GLU A 82 0.11 5.71 -2.28
CA GLU A 82 0.37 4.52 -3.07
C GLU A 82 1.68 3.83 -2.67
N GLN A 83 2.74 4.61 -2.38
CA GLN A 83 4.00 4.06 -1.89
C GLN A 83 3.86 3.48 -0.48
N PHE A 84 3.11 4.18 0.38
CA PHE A 84 2.75 3.68 1.70
C PHE A 84 2.02 2.35 1.57
N LEU A 85 0.98 2.29 0.72
CA LEU A 85 0.16 1.10 0.52
C LEU A 85 1.04 -0.11 0.18
N LEU A 86 1.92 0.00 -0.83
CA LEU A 86 2.80 -1.12 -1.20
C LEU A 86 3.78 -1.51 -0.08
N THR A 87 4.27 -0.53 0.68
CA THR A 87 5.17 -0.80 1.82
C THR A 87 4.41 -1.53 2.94
N ASN A 88 3.17 -1.13 3.20
CA ASN A 88 2.31 -1.79 4.18
C ASN A 88 1.98 -3.23 3.75
N MET A 89 1.64 -3.45 2.49
CA MET A 89 1.46 -4.78 1.90
C MET A 89 2.72 -5.64 2.06
N ALA A 90 3.88 -5.13 1.68
CA ALA A 90 5.16 -5.84 1.78
C ALA A 90 5.50 -6.24 3.22
N ASN A 91 5.31 -5.32 4.18
CA ASN A 91 5.57 -5.57 5.60
C ASN A 91 4.63 -6.64 6.19
N ASN A 92 3.47 -6.87 5.58
CA ASN A 92 2.50 -7.88 5.98
C ASN A 92 2.47 -9.09 5.03
N VAL A 93 3.51 -9.25 4.20
CA VAL A 93 3.72 -10.42 3.32
C VAL A 93 2.60 -10.61 2.28
N GLU A 94 1.91 -9.55 1.89
CA GLU A 94 1.03 -9.58 0.72
C GLU A 94 1.90 -9.55 -0.55
N THR A 95 1.65 -10.49 -1.46
CA THR A 95 2.56 -10.76 -2.58
C THR A 95 2.08 -10.24 -3.93
N HIS A 96 0.83 -9.78 -3.99
CA HIS A 96 0.22 -9.33 -5.23
C HIS A 96 -0.70 -8.12 -4.98
N LEU A 97 -0.85 -7.28 -6.00
CA LEU A 97 -1.78 -6.16 -6.01
C LEU A 97 -2.62 -6.26 -7.29
N ASP A 98 -3.89 -6.65 -7.16
CA ASP A 98 -4.81 -6.70 -8.31
C ASP A 98 -5.48 -5.34 -8.55
N SER A 99 -5.90 -4.68 -7.47
CA SER A 99 -6.68 -3.45 -7.57
C SER A 99 -6.62 -2.62 -6.31
N PHE A 100 -6.72 -1.30 -6.43
CA PHE A 100 -6.88 -0.42 -5.27
C PHE A 100 -7.76 0.78 -5.58
N ALA A 101 -8.34 1.37 -4.54
CA ALA A 101 -9.01 2.65 -4.60
C ALA A 101 -8.13 3.75 -4.02
N VAL A 102 -8.18 4.96 -4.57
CA VAL A 102 -7.37 6.09 -4.13
C VAL A 102 -8.15 7.40 -4.18
N SER A 103 -7.91 8.29 -3.23
CA SER A 103 -8.68 9.53 -3.11
C SER A 103 -8.38 10.56 -4.20
N ALA A 104 -7.20 10.50 -4.81
CA ALA A 104 -6.78 11.39 -5.88
C ALA A 104 -6.05 10.60 -6.98
N ALA A 105 -6.04 11.13 -8.21
CA ALA A 105 -5.39 10.46 -9.33
C ALA A 105 -3.88 10.26 -9.05
N PRO A 106 -3.33 9.04 -9.22
CA PRO A 106 -1.92 8.80 -8.99
C PRO A 106 -1.04 9.70 -9.85
N CYS A 107 -0.01 10.30 -9.25
CA CYS A 107 0.94 11.15 -9.97
C CYS A 107 1.91 10.31 -10.81
N GLY A 108 2.66 10.94 -11.72
CA GLY A 108 3.63 10.22 -12.57
C GLY A 108 4.67 9.41 -11.78
N HIS A 109 5.12 9.93 -10.63
CA HIS A 109 6.02 9.22 -9.72
C HIS A 109 5.39 7.92 -9.20
N CYS A 110 4.15 7.96 -8.73
CA CYS A 110 3.47 6.75 -8.23
C CYS A 110 3.13 5.76 -9.35
N ARG A 111 2.73 6.26 -10.53
CA ARG A 111 2.51 5.39 -11.71
C ARG A 111 3.78 4.65 -12.10
N GLN A 112 4.93 5.30 -12.01
CA GLN A 112 6.24 4.70 -12.27
C GLN A 112 6.64 3.72 -11.15
N PHE A 113 6.42 4.08 -9.89
CA PHE A 113 6.68 3.19 -8.75
C PHE A 113 5.86 1.89 -8.82
N LEU A 114 4.60 1.97 -9.27
CA LEU A 114 3.75 0.81 -9.49
C LEU A 114 4.26 -0.12 -10.60
N GLN A 115 5.10 0.35 -11.54
CA GLN A 115 5.70 -0.51 -12.57
C GLN A 115 6.69 -1.54 -12.00
N GLU A 116 7.11 -1.38 -10.74
CA GLU A 116 7.99 -2.33 -10.07
C GLU A 116 7.26 -3.61 -9.62
N LEU A 117 5.95 -3.70 -9.84
CA LEU A 117 5.12 -4.87 -9.53
C LEU A 117 4.98 -5.81 -10.73
N ARG A 118 4.71 -7.08 -10.43
CA ARG A 118 4.31 -8.06 -11.45
C ARG A 118 2.99 -7.66 -12.08
N ASP A 119 2.88 -7.80 -13.40
CA ASP A 119 1.67 -7.50 -14.18
C ASP A 119 1.11 -6.09 -13.93
N ALA A 120 2.00 -5.14 -13.58
CA ALA A 120 1.66 -3.76 -13.27
C ALA A 120 0.68 -3.08 -14.26
N PRO A 121 0.78 -3.27 -15.60
CA PRO A 121 -0.14 -2.66 -16.56
C PRO A 121 -1.62 -3.01 -16.35
N ASP A 122 -1.90 -4.16 -15.72
CA ASP A 122 -3.24 -4.70 -15.52
C ASP A 122 -3.85 -4.31 -14.15
N ILE A 123 -3.06 -3.73 -13.24
CA ILE A 123 -3.52 -3.28 -11.91
C ILE A 123 -4.68 -2.30 -12.08
N GLN A 124 -5.81 -2.61 -11.45
CA GLN A 124 -7.03 -1.82 -11.55
C GLN A 124 -7.06 -0.69 -10.51
N ILE A 125 -7.21 0.55 -10.97
CA ILE A 125 -7.22 1.73 -10.10
C ILE A 125 -8.59 2.39 -10.13
N LEU A 126 -9.19 2.59 -8.96
CA LEU A 126 -10.42 3.36 -8.80
C LEU A 126 -10.13 4.69 -8.10
N ILE A 127 -10.31 5.80 -8.82
CA ILE A 127 -10.08 7.15 -8.28
C ILE A 127 -11.39 7.68 -7.73
N THR A 128 -11.51 7.79 -6.40
CA THR A 128 -12.81 8.09 -5.75
C THR A 128 -13.25 9.54 -5.93
N SER A 129 -12.33 10.47 -6.17
CA SER A 129 -12.64 11.88 -6.47
C SER A 129 -13.18 12.12 -7.88
N HIS A 130 -13.15 11.12 -8.78
CA HIS A 130 -13.75 11.26 -10.11
C HIS A 130 -15.28 11.34 -10.03
N LYS A 131 -15.89 12.08 -10.96
CA LYS A 131 -17.36 12.22 -11.02
C LYS A 131 -18.08 10.87 -11.20
N ASN A 132 -17.49 9.96 -11.98
CA ASN A 132 -17.98 8.60 -12.22
C ASN A 132 -16.85 7.60 -11.95
N PRO A 133 -16.57 7.26 -10.67
CA PRO A 133 -15.51 6.33 -10.31
C PRO A 133 -15.77 4.95 -10.91
N HIS A 134 -14.76 4.43 -11.60
CA HIS A 134 -14.73 3.07 -12.11
C HIS A 134 -13.27 2.61 -12.13
N PHE A 135 -13.06 1.31 -12.07
CA PHE A 135 -11.74 0.74 -12.20
C PHE A 135 -11.22 0.93 -13.62
N SER A 136 -9.97 1.37 -13.71
CA SER A 136 -9.23 1.48 -14.97
C SER A 136 -7.83 0.88 -14.77
N PRO A 137 -7.29 0.15 -15.76
CA PRO A 137 -5.97 -0.44 -15.64
C PRO A 137 -4.89 0.64 -15.56
N LEU A 138 -3.77 0.36 -14.88
CA LEU A 138 -2.63 1.28 -14.80
C LEU A 138 -2.09 1.67 -16.18
N SER A 139 -2.16 0.77 -17.17
CA SER A 139 -1.82 1.03 -18.57
C SER A 139 -2.61 2.18 -19.21
N HIS A 140 -3.81 2.49 -18.71
CA HIS A 140 -4.56 3.68 -19.11
C HIS A 140 -3.84 4.97 -18.68
N PHE A 141 -3.24 4.97 -17.49
CA PHE A 141 -2.62 6.14 -16.89
C PHE A 141 -1.14 6.29 -17.26
N LEU A 142 -0.47 5.21 -17.67
CA LEU A 142 0.93 5.22 -18.10
C LEU A 142 1.13 4.29 -19.31
N PHE A 143 0.93 4.86 -20.49
CA PHE A 143 1.18 4.21 -21.78
C PHE A 143 2.69 4.23 -22.11
N HIS A 144 3.16 3.18 -22.82
CA HIS A 144 4.57 3.03 -23.20
C HIS A 144 5.54 3.23 -22.02
N HIS A 145 5.21 2.62 -20.89
CA HIS A 145 5.99 2.72 -19.67
C HIS A 145 7.40 2.16 -19.85
N PHE A 146 8.33 2.68 -19.06
CA PHE A 146 9.61 2.05 -18.77
C PHE A 146 9.46 1.27 -17.46
N GLY A 147 9.99 0.06 -17.37
CA GLY A 147 9.88 -0.77 -16.18
C GLY A 147 11.02 -1.78 -16.04
N PRO A 148 10.93 -2.68 -15.06
CA PRO A 148 12.00 -3.64 -14.76
C PRO A 148 12.42 -4.48 -15.96
N HIS A 149 11.48 -4.82 -16.84
CA HIS A 149 11.73 -5.69 -17.99
C HIS A 149 12.44 -5.03 -19.17
N ASP A 150 12.61 -3.69 -19.13
CA ASP A 150 13.50 -2.99 -20.04
C ASP A 150 14.98 -3.14 -19.64
N LEU A 151 15.23 -3.52 -18.38
CA LEU A 151 16.57 -3.66 -17.81
C LEU A 151 16.93 -5.10 -17.45
N PHE A 152 15.93 -5.93 -17.12
CA PHE A 152 16.13 -7.26 -16.54
C PHE A 152 15.24 -8.33 -17.19
N PRO A 153 15.66 -9.61 -17.18
CA PRO A 153 14.81 -10.71 -17.63
C PRO A 153 13.51 -10.83 -16.83
N LYS A 154 12.47 -11.40 -17.43
CA LYS A 154 11.17 -11.60 -16.76
C LYS A 154 11.23 -12.44 -15.48
N THR A 155 12.27 -13.26 -15.34
CA THR A 155 12.46 -14.18 -14.22
C THR A 155 12.98 -13.52 -12.95
N VAL A 156 13.40 -12.26 -12.98
CA VAL A 156 13.85 -11.59 -11.74
C VAL A 156 12.66 -11.36 -10.81
N PRO A 157 12.83 -11.58 -9.50
CA PRO A 157 11.80 -11.20 -8.54
C PRO A 157 11.54 -9.70 -8.61
N LEU A 158 10.28 -9.29 -8.46
CA LEU A 158 9.83 -7.89 -8.47
C LEU A 158 9.45 -7.41 -7.06
N LEU A 159 8.87 -6.22 -6.92
CA LEU A 159 8.36 -5.73 -5.64
C LEU A 159 7.18 -6.62 -5.19
N LEU A 160 6.98 -6.77 -3.88
CA LEU A 160 6.06 -7.72 -3.20
C LEU A 160 6.41 -9.21 -3.32
N GLU A 161 7.23 -9.60 -4.30
CA GLU A 161 7.64 -11.00 -4.43
C GLU A 161 8.70 -11.39 -3.40
N PRO A 162 8.69 -12.64 -2.91
CA PRO A 162 9.68 -13.13 -1.96
C PRO A 162 11.11 -12.94 -2.47
N ARG A 163 11.97 -12.35 -1.64
CA ARG A 163 13.41 -12.21 -1.90
C ARG A 163 14.23 -12.64 -0.70
N HIS A 164 15.28 -13.39 -0.96
CA HIS A 164 16.24 -13.83 0.06
C HIS A 164 17.63 -13.33 -0.29
N ASN A 165 18.10 -12.31 0.44
CA ASN A 165 19.41 -11.67 0.17
C ASN A 165 20.60 -12.45 0.73
N ALA A 166 20.37 -13.61 1.35
CA ALA A 166 21.40 -14.46 1.96
C ALA A 166 22.28 -13.75 3.00
N LEU A 167 21.73 -12.72 3.65
CA LEU A 167 22.33 -12.06 4.79
C LEU A 167 21.98 -12.85 6.07
N SER A 168 22.93 -12.97 6.97
CA SER A 168 22.73 -13.60 8.28
C SER A 168 23.12 -12.61 9.37
N LEU A 169 22.29 -12.50 10.41
CA LEU A 169 22.67 -11.75 11.61
C LEU A 169 23.83 -12.49 12.30
N PRO A 170 24.88 -11.79 12.75
CA PRO A 170 25.96 -12.40 13.51
C PRO A 170 25.39 -13.03 14.79
N GLN A 171 25.73 -14.29 15.08
CA GLN A 171 25.32 -15.00 16.30
C GLN A 171 26.13 -14.57 17.52
N ASN A 172 26.14 -13.26 17.80
CA ASN A 172 26.84 -12.69 18.94
C ASN A 172 25.80 -12.27 19.97
N ASP A 173 26.10 -12.38 21.27
CA ASP A 173 25.12 -12.20 22.37
C ASP A 173 24.28 -10.92 22.25
N HIS A 174 24.85 -9.84 21.72
CA HIS A 174 24.14 -8.57 21.53
C HIS A 174 22.91 -8.66 20.60
N PHE A 175 22.99 -9.44 19.51
CA PHE A 175 21.85 -9.59 18.58
C PHE A 175 20.81 -10.59 19.09
N ASN A 176 21.25 -11.59 19.86
CA ASN A 176 20.34 -12.56 20.46
C ASN A 176 19.46 -11.95 21.56
N VAL A 177 19.97 -10.94 22.29
CA VAL A 177 19.17 -10.19 23.28
C VAL A 177 18.08 -9.36 22.58
N LEU A 178 18.44 -8.63 21.51
CA LEU A 178 17.49 -7.80 20.77
C LEU A 178 16.43 -8.64 20.03
N ALA A 179 16.82 -9.77 19.43
CA ALA A 179 15.85 -10.65 18.76
C ALA A 179 14.78 -11.17 19.72
N LYS A 180 15.15 -11.48 20.96
CA LYS A 180 14.19 -11.89 22.00
C LYS A 180 13.27 -10.76 22.47
N GLU A 181 13.72 -9.52 22.46
CA GLU A 181 12.87 -8.38 22.83
C GLU A 181 11.82 -8.06 21.75
N PHE A 182 12.15 -8.25 20.47
CA PHE A 182 11.21 -7.99 19.37
C PHE A 182 10.19 -9.11 19.15
N GLU A 183 10.50 -10.38 19.43
CA GLU A 183 9.49 -11.47 19.41
C GLU A 183 8.39 -11.30 20.47
N ILE A 184 8.58 -10.44 21.47
CA ILE A 184 7.57 -10.15 22.50
C ILE A 184 6.56 -9.08 22.02
N LEU A 185 6.82 -8.40 20.89
CA LEU A 185 6.01 -7.28 20.39
C LEU A 185 5.28 -7.55 19.06
N SER A 186 5.34 -8.76 18.52
CA SER A 186 4.53 -9.21 17.36
C SER A 186 3.39 -10.11 17.80
#